data_AF-A0A1X1W426-F1
#
_entry.id   AF-A0A1X1W426-F1
#
_cell.length_a   1.000
_cell.length_b   1.000
_cell.length_c   1.000
_cell.angle_alpha   90.00
_cell.angle_beta   90.00
_cell.angle_gamma   90.00
#
_symmetry.space_group_name_H-M   'P 1'
#
loop_
_entity.id
_entity.type
_entity.pdbx_description
1 polymer ?
#
loop_
_entity_poly.entity_id
_entity_poly.type
_entity_poly.pdbx_seq_one_letter_code
_entity_poly.pdbx_strand_id
1 'polypeptide(L)'
;MTDLVGSTTRGIFRDLMTDSTVSAISTAFQDEGFAPDPDCRYEDSSVRRQTTQSYLDAVDWTDPRHVGRFLRVAERLFNGWEPQGLSQFHQSLRRDGYQVDEQTAQITPVGPQLSIESIARLADPSAIREGFERIRRAISDDPALAVGSAKELIESTAKIVLSERGQPFDDKSDLPKLARAAQLSLGLDPSNGSGPDGSEGVKRILGAVTTIANGLAELRNRGMGTGHGPATARVGLGVRHAQLAVNAALTWCQLMLDTLADPEAPWRKGHS
;
A
#
# COMPACT_ATOMS: atom_id res chain seq x y z
N MET A 1 6.08 12.10 -7.22
CA MET A 1 5.51 10.85 -6.68
C MET A 1 6.54 9.75 -6.86
N THR A 2 6.59 8.78 -5.95
CA THR A 2 7.52 7.65 -6.06
C THR A 2 6.86 6.55 -6.87
N ASP A 3 7.65 5.87 -7.69
CA ASP A 3 7.17 4.76 -8.47
C ASP A 3 6.93 3.51 -7.61
N LEU A 4 5.83 2.80 -7.87
CA LEU A 4 5.42 1.58 -7.16
C LEU A 4 6.28 0.37 -7.54
N VAL A 5 6.76 0.33 -8.78
CA VAL A 5 7.75 -0.66 -9.26
C VAL A 5 9.00 0.11 -9.67
N GLY A 6 10.16 -0.20 -9.08
CA GLY A 6 11.39 0.55 -9.28
C GLY A 6 11.98 0.39 -10.69
N SER A 7 12.78 1.36 -11.12
CA SER A 7 13.49 1.33 -12.40
C SER A 7 14.38 0.10 -12.57
N THR A 8 15.00 -0.38 -11.48
CA THR A 8 15.77 -1.63 -11.46
C THR A 8 14.90 -2.83 -11.86
N THR A 9 13.72 -2.98 -11.25
CA THR A 9 12.78 -4.08 -11.54
C THR A 9 12.32 -4.04 -13.00
N ARG A 10 12.03 -2.85 -13.51
CA ARG A 10 11.68 -2.64 -14.94
C ARG A 10 12.81 -3.01 -15.89
N GLY A 11 14.04 -2.64 -15.54
CA GLY A 11 15.24 -3.00 -16.31
C GLY A 11 15.43 -4.51 -16.38
N ILE A 12 15.32 -5.21 -15.25
CA ILE A 12 15.39 -6.67 -15.19
C ILE A 12 14.27 -7.30 -16.03
N PHE A 13 13.03 -6.82 -15.91
CA PHE A 13 11.91 -7.30 -16.72
C PHE A 13 12.19 -7.15 -18.22
N ARG A 14 12.67 -5.98 -18.67
CA ARG A 14 13.05 -5.73 -20.06
C ARG A 14 14.15 -6.68 -20.53
N ASP A 15 15.17 -6.92 -19.70
CA ASP A 15 16.26 -7.83 -20.05
C ASP A 15 15.76 -9.27 -20.22
N LEU A 16 14.84 -9.74 -19.37
CA LEU A 16 14.23 -11.07 -19.47
C LEU A 16 13.39 -11.26 -20.74
N MET A 17 12.87 -10.17 -21.33
CA MET A 17 12.09 -10.27 -22.56
C MET A 17 12.90 -10.70 -23.78
N THR A 18 14.24 -10.79 -23.70
CA THR A 18 15.06 -11.36 -24.78
C THR A 18 14.70 -12.79 -25.12
N ASP A 19 14.19 -13.54 -24.14
CA ASP A 19 13.86 -14.95 -24.28
C ASP A 19 12.40 -15.16 -24.76
N SER A 20 11.66 -14.06 -25.00
CA SER A 20 10.29 -14.08 -25.53
C SER A 20 10.24 -13.75 -27.04
N THR A 21 9.05 -13.42 -27.57
CA THR A 21 8.85 -12.92 -28.94
C THR A 21 8.22 -11.53 -28.93
N VAL A 22 8.51 -10.71 -29.95
CA VAL A 22 7.94 -9.36 -30.10
C VAL A 22 6.41 -9.40 -30.12
N SER A 23 5.84 -10.43 -30.77
CA SER A 23 4.39 -10.64 -30.81
C SER A 23 3.82 -10.96 -29.43
N ALA A 24 4.44 -11.88 -28.69
CA ALA A 24 3.99 -12.23 -27.34
C ALA A 24 4.03 -11.01 -26.40
N ILE A 25 5.12 -10.22 -26.44
CA ILE A 25 5.26 -8.98 -25.66
C ILE A 25 4.14 -8.00 -26.02
N SER A 26 3.98 -7.70 -27.32
CA SER A 26 3.00 -6.71 -27.77
C SER A 26 1.57 -7.13 -27.40
N THR A 27 1.20 -8.38 -27.65
CA THR A 27 -0.12 -8.90 -27.31
C THR A 27 -0.38 -8.84 -25.81
N ALA A 28 0.60 -9.21 -24.97
CA ALA A 28 0.41 -9.18 -23.52
C ALA A 28 0.13 -7.76 -23.01
N PHE A 29 0.86 -6.74 -23.50
CA PHE A 29 0.61 -5.35 -23.14
C PHE A 29 -0.70 -4.79 -23.71
N GLN A 30 -1.01 -5.09 -24.97
CA GLN A 30 -2.23 -4.62 -25.63
C GLN A 30 -3.51 -5.18 -25.01
N ASP A 31 -3.48 -6.45 -24.59
CA ASP A 31 -4.61 -7.10 -23.91
C ASP A 31 -4.91 -6.45 -22.55
N GLU A 32 -3.91 -5.83 -21.91
CA GLU A 32 -4.06 -5.01 -20.71
C GLU A 32 -4.32 -3.52 -21.03
N GLY A 33 -4.57 -3.18 -22.29
CA GLY A 33 -4.94 -1.84 -22.73
C GLY A 33 -3.80 -0.84 -22.75
N PHE A 34 -2.55 -1.30 -22.90
CA PHE A 34 -1.41 -0.43 -23.17
C PHE A 34 -1.16 -0.26 -24.68
N ALA A 35 -0.75 0.94 -25.06
CA ALA A 35 -0.15 1.21 -26.37
C ALA A 35 1.33 1.54 -26.16
N PRO A 36 2.22 1.22 -27.13
CA PRO A 36 3.62 1.60 -27.03
C PRO A 36 3.74 3.13 -27.11
N ASP A 37 4.63 3.72 -26.31
CA ASP A 37 4.93 5.14 -26.35
C ASP A 37 5.58 5.50 -27.70
N PRO A 38 4.95 6.35 -28.53
CA PRO A 38 5.50 6.75 -29.83
C PRO A 38 6.78 7.58 -29.71
N ASP A 39 7.03 8.20 -28.54
CA ASP A 39 8.17 9.06 -28.28
C ASP A 39 9.33 8.33 -27.57
N CYS A 40 9.21 7.00 -27.38
CA CYS A 40 10.27 6.18 -26.79
C CYS A 40 11.59 6.31 -27.59
N ARG A 41 12.67 6.73 -26.91
CA ARG A 41 14.00 6.95 -27.51
C ARG A 41 15.02 5.89 -27.15
N TYR A 42 14.58 4.78 -26.55
CA TYR A 42 15.50 3.74 -26.11
C TYR A 42 16.03 2.93 -27.29
N GLU A 43 17.35 2.93 -27.46
CA GLU A 43 18.04 2.17 -28.49
C GLU A 43 18.80 0.99 -27.88
N ASP A 44 18.66 -0.19 -28.49
CA ASP A 44 19.29 -1.44 -28.06
C ASP A 44 19.40 -2.39 -29.27
N SER A 45 20.38 -3.28 -29.31
CA SER A 45 20.51 -4.24 -30.42
C SER A 45 19.38 -5.27 -30.44
N SER A 46 18.69 -5.48 -29.32
CA SER A 46 17.54 -6.37 -29.19
C SER A 46 16.22 -5.63 -29.46
N VAL A 47 15.57 -5.99 -30.56
CA VAL A 47 14.22 -5.50 -30.90
C VAL A 47 13.23 -5.80 -29.77
N ARG A 48 13.37 -6.94 -29.08
CA ARG A 48 12.50 -7.31 -27.94
C ARG A 48 12.63 -6.35 -26.76
N ARG A 49 13.85 -5.91 -26.45
CA ARG A 49 14.10 -4.93 -25.39
C ARG A 49 13.56 -3.56 -25.76
N GLN A 50 13.75 -3.15 -27.02
CA GLN A 50 13.17 -1.90 -27.54
C GLN A 50 11.64 -1.91 -27.48
N THR A 51 10.99 -2.96 -27.99
CA THR A 51 9.53 -3.11 -27.91
C THR A 51 9.05 -3.07 -26.46
N THR A 52 9.70 -3.82 -25.58
CA THR A 52 9.33 -3.81 -24.15
C THR A 52 9.48 -2.42 -23.56
N GLN A 53 10.60 -1.72 -23.81
CA GLN A 53 10.81 -0.38 -23.28
C GLN A 53 9.74 0.61 -23.75
N SER A 54 9.33 0.55 -25.03
CA SER A 54 8.27 1.42 -25.54
C SER A 54 6.96 1.26 -24.79
N TYR A 55 6.62 0.05 -24.35
CA TYR A 55 5.45 -0.16 -23.50
C TYR A 55 5.68 0.27 -22.05
N LEU A 56 6.88 0.02 -21.49
CA LEU A 56 7.21 0.43 -20.12
C LEU A 56 7.16 1.95 -19.94
N ASP A 57 7.52 2.72 -20.98
CA ASP A 57 7.44 4.19 -20.98
C ASP A 57 6.00 4.70 -20.96
N ALA A 58 5.05 3.92 -21.51
CA ALA A 58 3.61 4.23 -21.50
C ALA A 58 2.90 3.88 -20.17
N VAL A 59 3.57 3.21 -19.24
CA VAL A 59 2.99 2.86 -17.93
C VAL A 59 3.17 4.03 -16.95
N ASP A 60 2.07 4.56 -16.39
CA ASP A 60 2.14 5.40 -15.21
C ASP A 60 2.49 4.55 -13.98
N TRP A 61 3.77 4.57 -13.62
CA TRP A 61 4.32 3.80 -12.49
C TRP A 61 3.91 4.33 -11.11
N THR A 62 3.20 5.46 -11.07
CA THR A 62 2.66 6.06 -9.86
C THR A 62 1.18 5.74 -9.65
N ASP A 63 0.49 5.22 -10.68
CA ASP A 63 -0.90 4.76 -10.61
C ASP A 63 -0.97 3.24 -10.33
N PRO A 64 -1.52 2.82 -9.18
CA PRO A 64 -1.73 1.42 -8.85
C PRO A 64 -2.53 0.61 -9.89
N ARG A 65 -3.45 1.26 -10.64
CA ARG A 65 -4.23 0.59 -11.70
C ARG A 65 -3.37 0.27 -12.92
N HIS A 66 -2.52 1.21 -13.34
CA HIS A 66 -1.53 0.98 -14.38
C HIS A 66 -0.53 -0.10 -13.96
N VAL A 67 -0.01 -0.02 -12.74
CA VAL A 67 0.95 -1.01 -12.24
C VAL A 67 0.31 -2.39 -12.12
N GLY A 68 -0.93 -2.50 -11.63
CA GLY A 68 -1.64 -3.79 -11.58
C GLY A 68 -1.86 -4.42 -12.96
N ARG A 69 -2.11 -3.61 -14.00
CA ARG A 69 -2.17 -4.07 -15.40
C ARG A 69 -0.81 -4.60 -15.86
N PHE A 70 0.28 -3.85 -15.61
CA PHE A 70 1.64 -4.31 -15.91
C PHE A 70 2.00 -5.62 -15.20
N LEU A 71 1.62 -5.81 -13.93
CA LEU A 71 1.91 -7.06 -13.22
C LEU A 71 1.24 -8.26 -13.90
N ARG A 72 0.01 -8.12 -14.40
CA ARG A 72 -0.66 -9.17 -15.20
C ARG A 72 0.04 -9.44 -16.54
N VAL A 73 0.60 -8.41 -17.17
CA VAL A 73 1.48 -8.59 -18.34
C VAL A 73 2.67 -9.47 -17.97
N ALA A 74 3.32 -9.20 -16.83
CA ALA A 74 4.47 -9.96 -16.37
C ALA A 74 4.09 -11.42 -16.03
N GLU A 75 3.01 -11.62 -15.27
CA GLU A 75 2.45 -12.95 -14.96
C GLU A 75 2.22 -13.77 -16.23
N ARG A 76 1.58 -13.17 -17.24
CA ARG A 76 1.32 -13.83 -18.52
C ARG A 76 2.59 -14.18 -19.28
N LEU A 77 3.56 -13.27 -19.33
CA LEU A 77 4.79 -13.48 -20.11
C LEU A 77 5.72 -14.50 -19.48
N PHE A 78 5.64 -14.72 -18.16
CA PHE A 78 6.37 -15.77 -17.46
C PHE A 78 5.59 -17.08 -17.30
N ASN A 79 4.31 -17.12 -17.70
CA ASN A 79 3.52 -18.33 -17.60
C ASN A 79 4.05 -19.43 -18.54
N GLY A 80 4.33 -20.60 -17.98
CA GLY A 80 4.69 -21.81 -18.73
C GLY A 80 6.18 -21.96 -19.08
N TRP A 81 7.07 -21.08 -18.61
CA TRP A 81 8.51 -21.22 -18.77
C TRP A 81 9.30 -20.34 -17.78
N GLU A 82 10.51 -20.76 -17.39
CA GLU A 82 11.37 -20.04 -16.43
C GLU A 82 12.63 -19.48 -17.12
N PRO A 83 12.69 -18.17 -17.42
CA PRO A 83 13.91 -17.56 -17.98
C PRO A 83 15.07 -17.54 -16.98
N GLN A 84 16.30 -17.53 -17.51
CA GLN A 84 17.49 -17.28 -16.71
C GLN A 84 17.44 -15.86 -16.14
N GLY A 85 17.42 -15.74 -14.81
CA GLY A 85 17.31 -14.45 -14.11
C GLY A 85 15.93 -14.14 -13.52
N LEU A 86 14.93 -15.03 -13.68
CA LEU A 86 13.62 -14.87 -13.06
C LEU A 86 13.70 -14.68 -11.53
N SER A 87 14.65 -15.36 -10.88
CA SER A 87 14.91 -15.21 -9.44
C SER A 87 15.35 -13.79 -9.05
N GLN A 88 16.13 -13.11 -9.90
CA GLN A 88 16.54 -11.72 -9.68
C GLN A 88 15.34 -10.77 -9.83
N PHE A 89 14.47 -11.04 -10.80
CA PHE A 89 13.21 -10.30 -10.96
C PHE A 89 12.30 -10.46 -9.74
N HIS A 90 12.10 -11.69 -9.26
CA HIS A 90 11.33 -11.96 -8.04
C HIS A 90 11.93 -11.26 -6.81
N GLN A 91 13.26 -11.26 -6.68
CA GLN A 91 13.94 -10.56 -5.59
C GLN A 91 13.75 -9.04 -5.67
N SER A 92 13.79 -8.47 -6.88
CA SER A 92 13.56 -7.04 -7.10
C SER A 92 12.11 -6.66 -6.83
N LEU A 93 11.15 -7.46 -7.28
CA LEU A 93 9.72 -7.31 -6.93
C LEU A 93 9.48 -7.34 -5.42
N ARG A 94 10.14 -8.25 -4.69
CA ARG A 94 10.07 -8.29 -3.22
C ARG A 94 10.55 -7.00 -2.56
N ARG A 95 11.59 -6.37 -3.11
CA ARG A 95 12.05 -5.05 -2.64
C ARG A 95 11.05 -3.94 -2.96
N ASP A 96 10.33 -4.07 -4.07
CA ASP A 96 9.27 -3.15 -4.46
C ASP A 96 7.97 -3.36 -3.67
N GLY A 97 7.86 -4.46 -2.92
CA GLY A 97 6.70 -4.77 -2.08
C GLY A 97 5.74 -5.79 -2.69
N TYR A 98 6.21 -6.63 -3.60
CA TYR A 98 5.44 -7.69 -4.25
C TYR A 98 6.01 -9.09 -3.97
N GLN A 99 5.14 -10.07 -3.80
CA GLN A 99 5.48 -11.49 -3.72
C GLN A 99 4.95 -12.19 -4.96
N VAL A 100 5.69 -13.20 -5.41
CA VAL A 100 5.27 -14.07 -6.50
C VAL A 100 4.91 -15.42 -5.90
N ASP A 101 3.72 -15.90 -6.20
CA ASP A 101 3.28 -17.26 -5.85
C ASP A 101 4.00 -18.26 -6.76
N GLU A 102 4.73 -19.21 -6.16
CA GLU A 102 5.58 -20.14 -6.91
C GLU A 102 4.79 -21.18 -7.71
N GLN A 103 3.51 -21.39 -7.42
CA GLN A 103 2.67 -22.38 -8.12
C GLN A 103 1.89 -21.76 -9.28
N THR A 104 1.43 -20.53 -9.10
CA THR A 104 0.54 -19.84 -10.04
C THR A 104 1.24 -18.74 -10.82
N ALA A 105 2.49 -18.40 -10.47
CA ALA A 105 3.23 -17.24 -10.95
C ALA A 105 2.51 -15.89 -10.69
N GLN A 106 1.45 -15.88 -9.87
CA GLN A 106 0.68 -14.69 -9.56
C GLN A 106 1.53 -13.72 -8.72
N ILE A 107 1.58 -12.46 -9.13
CA ILE A 107 2.28 -11.39 -8.44
C ILE A 107 1.28 -10.64 -7.59
N THR A 108 1.38 -10.82 -6.27
CA THR A 108 0.54 -10.12 -5.31
C THR A 108 1.36 -9.12 -4.51
N PRO A 109 0.80 -7.98 -4.14
CA PRO A 109 1.43 -7.06 -3.20
C PRO A 109 1.55 -7.71 -1.81
N VAL A 110 2.64 -7.42 -1.11
CA VAL A 110 2.93 -7.92 0.24
C VAL A 110 2.35 -6.98 1.28
N GLY A 111 1.54 -7.54 2.18
CA GLY A 111 0.97 -6.84 3.32
C GLY A 111 -0.48 -6.37 3.11
N PRO A 112 -1.13 -5.83 4.15
CA PRO A 112 -2.50 -5.31 4.04
C PRO A 112 -2.51 -4.14 3.06
N GLN A 113 -3.21 -4.29 1.94
CA GLN A 113 -3.38 -3.21 0.99
C GLN A 113 -4.52 -2.29 1.43
N LEU A 114 -4.31 -0.99 1.24
CA LEU A 114 -5.46 -0.12 1.14
C LEU A 114 -6.13 -0.31 -0.22
N SER A 115 -7.46 -0.39 -0.27
CA SER A 115 -8.14 -0.48 -1.56
C SER A 115 -7.88 0.80 -2.36
N ILE A 116 -7.42 0.64 -3.61
CA ILE A 116 -7.17 1.75 -4.54
C ILE A 116 -8.43 2.59 -4.71
N GLU A 117 -9.60 1.94 -4.65
CA GLU A 117 -10.90 2.57 -4.75
C GLU A 117 -11.20 3.48 -3.54
N SER A 118 -10.89 3.04 -2.33
CA SER A 118 -11.10 3.84 -1.11
C SER A 118 -10.22 5.08 -1.08
N ILE A 119 -8.97 4.97 -1.54
CA ILE A 119 -8.07 6.13 -1.68
C ILE A 119 -8.53 7.07 -2.79
N ALA A 120 -9.01 6.55 -3.92
CA ALA A 120 -9.43 7.35 -5.07
C ALA A 120 -10.68 8.21 -4.80
N ARG A 121 -11.45 7.89 -3.76
CA ARG A 121 -12.66 8.63 -3.36
C ARG A 121 -12.37 9.78 -2.38
N LEU A 122 -11.14 9.91 -1.89
CA LEU A 122 -10.74 11.02 -1.01
C LEU A 122 -10.58 12.32 -1.81
N ALA A 123 -10.93 13.46 -1.21
CA ALA A 123 -10.69 14.76 -1.84
C ALA A 123 -9.20 15.04 -2.05
N ASP A 124 -8.36 14.68 -1.08
CA ASP A 124 -6.89 14.71 -1.19
C ASP A 124 -6.25 13.46 -0.56
N PRO A 125 -5.76 12.51 -1.37
CA PRO A 125 -5.05 11.32 -0.89
C PRO A 125 -3.54 11.53 -0.64
N SER A 126 -3.01 12.74 -0.80
CA SER A 126 -1.56 13.02 -0.78
C SER A 126 -0.86 12.54 0.49
N ALA A 127 -1.41 12.87 1.67
CA ALA A 127 -0.83 12.51 2.97
C ALA A 127 -0.80 10.99 3.21
N ILE A 128 -1.84 10.28 2.75
CA ILE A 128 -1.88 8.82 2.79
C ILE A 128 -0.75 8.26 1.93
N ARG A 129 -0.67 8.66 0.65
CA ARG A 129 0.37 8.19 -0.27
C ARG A 129 1.79 8.44 0.24
N GLU A 130 2.04 9.62 0.82
CA GLU A 130 3.33 9.94 1.43
C GLU A 130 3.68 8.99 2.58
N GLY A 131 2.72 8.75 3.49
CA GLY A 131 2.90 7.84 4.62
C GLY A 131 3.27 6.42 4.20
N PHE A 132 2.61 5.90 3.16
CA PHE A 132 2.94 4.59 2.58
C PHE A 132 4.36 4.52 2.03
N GLU A 133 4.76 5.50 1.22
CA GLU A 133 6.11 5.51 0.64
C GLU A 133 7.19 5.63 1.72
N ARG A 134 6.94 6.39 2.78
CA ARG A 134 7.87 6.47 3.93
C ARG A 134 7.99 5.13 4.64
N ILE A 135 6.88 4.43 4.88
CA ILE A 135 6.88 3.08 5.47
C ILE A 135 7.63 2.10 4.57
N ARG A 136 7.32 2.07 3.27
CA ARG A 136 7.89 1.12 2.30
C ARG A 136 9.42 1.20 2.25
N ARG A 137 9.97 2.41 2.25
CA ARG A 137 11.43 2.63 2.27
C ARG A 137 12.08 2.26 3.60
N ALA A 138 11.37 2.42 4.71
CA ALA A 138 11.94 2.26 6.03
C ALA A 138 11.84 0.83 6.58
N ILE A 139 10.85 0.03 6.16
CA ILE A 139 10.46 -1.19 6.87
C ILE A 139 11.57 -2.25 7.01
N SER A 140 12.48 -2.32 6.03
CA SER A 140 13.60 -3.27 6.03
C SER A 140 14.85 -2.70 6.71
N ASP A 141 15.10 -1.40 6.55
CA ASP A 141 16.40 -0.80 6.83
C ASP A 141 16.39 0.14 8.04
N ASP A 142 15.25 0.75 8.38
CA ASP A 142 15.06 1.60 9.55
C ASP A 142 13.72 1.27 10.26
N PRO A 143 13.71 0.22 11.09
CA PRO A 143 12.54 -0.19 11.85
C PRO A 143 11.91 0.95 12.70
N ALA A 144 12.72 1.86 13.24
CA ALA A 144 12.23 2.95 14.09
C ALA A 144 11.50 4.02 13.27
N LEU A 145 12.02 4.34 12.10
CA LEU A 145 11.34 5.22 11.14
C LEU A 145 10.06 4.58 10.61
N ALA A 146 10.04 3.26 10.37
CA ALA A 146 8.84 2.56 9.94
C ALA A 146 7.72 2.63 10.99
N VAL A 147 8.03 2.40 12.28
CA VAL A 147 7.08 2.55 13.40
C VAL A 147 6.58 4.00 13.52
N GLY A 148 7.48 4.98 13.40
CA GLY A 148 7.10 6.40 13.40
C GLY A 148 6.14 6.75 12.25
N SER A 149 6.45 6.28 11.05
CA SER A 149 5.64 6.52 9.85
C SER A 149 4.28 5.83 9.93
N ALA A 150 4.19 4.63 10.53
CA ALA A 150 2.92 3.95 10.78
C ALA A 150 1.99 4.75 11.71
N LYS A 151 2.55 5.40 12.73
CA LYS A 151 1.81 6.29 13.62
C LYS A 151 1.29 7.52 12.86
N GLU A 152 2.17 8.19 12.12
CA GLU A 152 1.83 9.37 11.31
C GLU A 152 0.73 9.05 10.28
N LEU A 153 0.73 7.83 9.73
CA LEU A 153 -0.30 7.36 8.81
C LEU A 153 -1.67 7.22 9.48
N ILE A 154 -1.78 6.63 10.67
CA ILE A 154 -3.06 6.59 11.41
C ILE A 154 -3.53 8.00 11.73
N GLU A 155 -2.63 8.88 12.17
CA GLU A 155 -2.98 10.27 12.51
C GLU A 155 -3.54 11.01 11.29
N SER A 156 -2.85 10.90 10.15
CA SER A 156 -3.30 11.51 8.89
C SER A 156 -4.64 10.94 8.43
N THR A 157 -4.81 9.62 8.52
CA THR A 157 -6.07 8.95 8.17
C THR A 157 -7.22 9.40 9.06
N ALA A 158 -7.00 9.49 10.37
CA ALA A 158 -8.01 9.98 11.31
C ALA A 158 -8.43 11.42 11.01
N LYS A 159 -7.46 12.31 10.72
CA LYS A 159 -7.70 13.70 10.34
C LYS A 159 -8.48 13.81 9.02
N ILE A 160 -8.14 13.00 8.02
CA ILE A 160 -8.86 12.93 6.74
C ILE A 160 -10.30 12.48 6.97
N VAL A 161 -10.52 11.39 7.69
CA VAL A 161 -11.87 10.88 8.01
C VAL A 161 -12.70 11.93 8.71
N LEU A 162 -12.16 12.59 9.75
CA LEU A 162 -12.89 13.62 10.48
C LEU A 162 -13.21 14.83 9.58
N SER A 163 -12.27 15.24 8.73
CA SER A 163 -12.48 16.33 7.77
C SER A 163 -13.58 16.01 6.75
N GLU A 164 -13.53 14.83 6.13
CA GLU A 164 -14.55 14.34 5.17
C GLU A 164 -15.93 14.17 5.83
N ARG A 165 -15.96 13.87 7.14
CA ARG A 165 -17.18 13.80 7.95
C ARG A 165 -17.63 15.16 8.50
N GLY A 166 -16.92 16.25 8.22
CA GLY A 166 -17.21 17.59 8.72
C GLY A 166 -17.10 17.71 10.25
N GLN A 167 -16.32 16.84 10.90
CA GLN A 167 -16.15 16.80 12.35
C GLN A 167 -14.91 17.61 12.77
N PRO A 168 -15.01 18.49 13.77
CA PRO A 168 -13.87 19.25 14.25
C PRO A 168 -12.91 18.36 15.04
N PHE A 169 -11.62 18.67 14.96
CA PHE A 169 -10.58 18.08 15.80
C PHE A 169 -9.52 19.11 16.16
N ASP A 170 -8.83 18.88 17.29
CA ASP A 170 -7.68 19.69 17.69
C ASP A 170 -6.39 19.03 17.18
N ASP A 171 -5.57 19.79 16.45
CA ASP A 171 -4.27 19.36 15.93
C ASP A 171 -3.28 18.91 17.02
N LYS A 172 -3.51 19.31 18.27
CA LYS A 172 -2.70 18.89 19.43
C LYS A 172 -3.20 17.60 20.08
N SER A 173 -4.30 17.02 19.59
CA SER A 173 -4.85 15.79 20.13
C SER A 173 -3.86 14.65 19.97
N ASP A 174 -3.75 13.81 21.02
CA ASP A 174 -2.99 12.58 20.93
C ASP A 174 -3.64 11.58 19.97
N LEU A 175 -2.83 10.64 19.47
CA LEU A 175 -3.27 9.64 18.50
C LEU A 175 -4.48 8.82 19.00
N PRO A 176 -4.49 8.29 20.24
CA PRO A 176 -5.66 7.59 20.79
C PRO A 176 -6.96 8.37 20.66
N LYS A 177 -6.96 9.66 21.01
CA LYS A 177 -8.15 10.52 20.91
C LYS A 177 -8.60 10.73 19.48
N LEU A 178 -7.67 11.05 18.56
CA LEU A 178 -7.99 11.24 17.14
C LEU A 178 -8.55 9.96 16.51
N ALA A 179 -7.90 8.82 16.75
CA ALA A 179 -8.32 7.53 16.22
C ALA A 179 -9.72 7.15 16.72
N ARG A 180 -10.00 7.35 18.02
CA ARG A 180 -11.31 7.08 18.59
C ARG A 180 -12.39 8.00 18.00
N ALA A 181 -12.10 9.29 17.85
CA ALA A 181 -13.03 10.24 17.26
C ALA A 181 -13.39 9.86 15.81
N ALA A 182 -12.38 9.50 15.00
CA ALA A 182 -12.59 9.04 13.63
C ALA A 182 -13.47 7.79 13.57
N GLN A 183 -13.18 6.77 14.39
CA GLN A 183 -13.95 5.54 14.44
C GLN A 183 -15.42 5.78 14.83
N LEU A 184 -15.66 6.63 15.84
CA LEU A 184 -17.02 7.01 16.23
C LEU A 184 -17.76 7.79 15.14
N SER A 185 -17.06 8.69 14.42
CA SER A 185 -17.66 9.48 13.33
C SER A 185 -18.15 8.65 12.15
N LEU A 186 -17.61 7.43 12.01
CA LEU A 186 -17.98 6.43 11.00
C LEU A 186 -19.05 5.44 11.50
N GLY A 187 -19.51 5.58 12.75
CA GLY A 187 -20.50 4.66 13.33
C GLY A 187 -19.92 3.30 13.74
N LEU A 188 -18.59 3.17 13.83
CA LEU A 188 -17.89 1.94 14.18
C LEU A 188 -17.74 1.76 15.70
N ASP A 189 -18.74 2.20 16.46
CA ASP A 189 -18.81 2.00 17.90
C ASP A 189 -19.26 0.55 18.19
N PRO A 190 -18.47 -0.26 18.94
CA PRO A 190 -18.87 -1.62 19.33
C PRO A 190 -20.22 -1.69 20.05
N SER A 191 -20.70 -0.59 20.64
CA SER A 191 -22.00 -0.54 21.33
C SER A 191 -23.21 -0.30 20.42
N ASN A 192 -23.01 0.16 19.18
CA ASN A 192 -24.09 0.67 18.30
C ASN A 192 -24.38 -0.21 17.07
N GLY A 193 -23.73 -1.38 16.93
CA GLY A 193 -23.90 -2.26 15.77
C GLY A 193 -25.27 -2.96 15.71
N SER A 194 -25.82 -3.11 14.50
CA SER A 194 -26.98 -3.95 14.20
C SER A 194 -26.65 -4.93 13.06
N GLY A 195 -27.39 -6.04 12.92
CA GLY A 195 -27.06 -7.06 11.93
C GLY A 195 -25.67 -7.70 12.18
N PRO A 196 -24.88 -7.99 11.14
CA PRO A 196 -23.52 -8.54 11.27
C PRO A 196 -22.60 -7.68 12.17
N ASP A 197 -22.74 -6.36 12.10
CA ASP A 197 -21.92 -5.39 12.86
C ASP A 197 -22.23 -5.42 14.36
N GLY A 198 -23.43 -5.88 14.74
CA GLY A 198 -23.85 -6.07 16.13
C GLY A 198 -23.41 -7.39 16.75
N SER A 199 -22.75 -8.27 15.98
CA SER A 199 -22.30 -9.57 16.50
C SER A 199 -21.16 -9.41 17.51
N GLU A 200 -21.16 -10.25 18.54
CA GLU A 200 -20.12 -10.21 19.59
C GLU A 200 -18.70 -10.42 19.04
N GLY A 201 -18.58 -11.16 17.93
CA GLY A 201 -17.32 -11.30 17.20
C GLY A 201 -16.82 -9.98 16.61
N VAL A 202 -17.69 -9.28 15.87
CA VAL A 202 -17.35 -7.99 15.24
C VAL A 202 -17.07 -6.92 16.31
N LYS A 203 -17.87 -6.84 17.37
CA LYS A 203 -17.63 -5.90 18.48
C LYS A 203 -16.26 -6.11 19.12
N ARG A 204 -15.85 -7.37 19.33
CA ARG A 204 -14.52 -7.69 19.88
C ARG A 204 -13.41 -7.25 18.93
N ILE A 205 -13.58 -7.45 17.63
CA ILE A 205 -12.62 -7.01 16.61
C ILE A 205 -12.53 -5.47 16.58
N LEU A 206 -13.66 -4.76 16.59
CA LEU A 206 -13.69 -3.28 16.64
C LEU A 206 -13.04 -2.73 17.92
N GLY A 207 -13.22 -3.42 19.05
CA GLY A 207 -12.51 -3.13 20.29
C GLY A 207 -10.99 -3.31 20.12
N ALA A 208 -10.55 -4.41 19.50
CA ALA A 208 -9.13 -4.63 19.22
C ALA A 208 -8.56 -3.58 18.26
N VAL A 209 -9.29 -3.18 17.22
CA VAL A 209 -8.89 -2.10 16.31
C VAL A 209 -8.71 -0.78 17.06
N THR A 210 -9.58 -0.47 18.02
CA THR A 210 -9.42 0.71 18.90
C THR A 210 -8.11 0.65 19.68
N THR A 211 -7.70 -0.53 20.14
CA THR A 211 -6.45 -0.71 20.90
C THR A 211 -5.19 -0.60 20.06
N ILE A 212 -5.25 -0.76 18.74
CA ILE A 212 -4.10 -0.61 17.84
C ILE A 212 -3.48 0.79 17.95
N ALA A 213 -4.31 1.83 17.94
CA ALA A 213 -3.85 3.21 18.05
C ALA A 213 -3.13 3.47 19.39
N ASN A 214 -3.62 2.87 20.48
CA ASN A 214 -2.98 2.94 21.79
C ASN A 214 -1.61 2.25 21.78
N GLY A 215 -1.54 1.02 21.26
CA GLY A 215 -0.29 0.25 21.18
C GLY A 215 0.78 0.95 20.34
N LEU A 216 0.39 1.57 19.22
CA LEU A 216 1.31 2.33 18.37
C LEU A 216 1.78 3.63 19.02
N ALA A 217 0.90 4.33 19.76
CA ALA A 217 1.29 5.49 20.54
C ALA A 217 2.32 5.12 21.63
N GLU A 218 2.11 3.99 22.33
CA GLU A 218 3.03 3.48 23.35
C GLU A 218 4.38 3.04 22.78
N LEU A 219 4.39 2.33 21.65
CA LEU A 219 5.62 1.90 20.99
C LEU A 219 6.55 3.08 20.69
N ARG A 220 6.01 4.21 20.22
CA ARG A 220 6.81 5.44 20.05
C ARG A 220 7.28 6.02 21.38
N ASN A 221 6.40 6.11 22.38
CA ASN A 221 6.68 6.78 23.66
C ASN A 221 7.77 6.08 24.48
N ARG A 222 7.99 4.78 24.29
CA ARG A 222 9.12 4.03 24.89
C ARG A 222 10.46 4.24 24.16
N GLY A 223 10.58 5.29 23.35
CA GLY A 223 11.80 5.63 22.61
C GLY A 223 12.02 4.81 21.34
N MET A 224 11.07 3.95 20.94
CA MET A 224 11.21 3.03 19.81
C MET A 224 10.70 3.60 18.47
N GLY A 225 10.32 4.87 18.41
CA GLY A 225 9.93 5.57 17.18
C GLY A 225 10.69 6.88 16.98
N THR A 226 10.58 7.47 15.79
CA THR A 226 11.13 8.80 15.48
C THR A 226 10.18 9.91 15.99
N GLY A 227 10.74 11.01 16.52
CA GLY A 227 9.96 12.17 16.98
C GLY A 227 10.49 12.83 18.27
N HIS A 228 11.22 12.10 19.11
CA HIS A 228 12.06 12.66 20.17
C HIS A 228 13.39 11.91 20.17
N GLY A 229 14.50 12.64 20.26
CA GLY A 229 15.84 12.05 20.34
C GLY A 229 15.97 11.26 21.64
N PRO A 230 16.30 9.95 21.59
CA PRO A 230 16.48 9.18 22.80
C PRO A 230 17.78 9.61 23.50
N ALA A 231 17.82 9.52 24.84
CA ALA A 231 19.04 9.81 25.61
C ALA A 231 20.15 8.76 25.38
N THR A 232 19.79 7.60 24.81
CA THR A 232 20.69 6.48 24.46
C THR A 232 20.26 5.87 23.12
N ALA A 233 21.13 5.10 22.47
CA ALA A 233 20.79 4.41 21.22
C ALA A 233 19.54 3.52 21.41
N ARG A 234 18.64 3.47 20.41
CA ARG A 234 17.45 2.60 20.44
C ARG A 234 17.91 1.14 20.38
N VAL A 235 17.57 0.33 21.38
CA VAL A 235 17.93 -1.09 21.43
C VAL A 235 16.65 -1.93 21.43
N GLY A 236 16.60 -2.98 20.60
CA GLY A 236 15.56 -4.03 20.65
C GLY A 236 14.45 -3.96 19.58
N LEU A 237 14.36 -2.88 18.80
CA LEU A 237 13.40 -2.81 17.70
C LEU A 237 13.96 -3.45 16.41
N GLY A 238 13.72 -4.74 16.21
CA GLY A 238 13.99 -5.42 14.94
C GLY A 238 12.88 -5.28 13.90
N VAL A 239 13.17 -5.69 12.65
CA VAL A 239 12.26 -5.68 11.49
C VAL A 239 10.90 -6.30 11.80
N ARG A 240 10.85 -7.42 12.53
CA ARG A 240 9.59 -8.09 12.90
C ARG A 240 8.64 -7.19 13.71
N HIS A 241 9.17 -6.29 14.54
CA HIS A 241 8.35 -5.38 15.35
C HIS A 241 7.84 -4.21 14.51
N ALA A 242 8.67 -3.71 13.58
CA ALA A 242 8.23 -2.72 12.60
C ALA A 242 7.13 -3.28 11.70
N GLN A 243 7.28 -4.52 11.22
CA GLN A 243 6.25 -5.21 10.43
C GLN A 243 4.94 -5.36 11.20
N LEU A 244 4.99 -5.76 12.48
CA LEU A 244 3.79 -5.83 13.33
C LEU A 244 3.09 -4.46 13.44
N ALA A 245 3.85 -3.41 13.74
CA ALA A 245 3.33 -2.05 13.89
C ALA A 245 2.71 -1.52 12.60
N VAL A 246 3.42 -1.68 11.48
CA VAL A 246 2.97 -1.28 10.15
C VAL A 246 1.69 -2.04 9.79
N ASN A 247 1.68 -3.36 9.89
CA ASN A 247 0.51 -4.16 9.52
C ASN A 247 -0.72 -3.81 10.38
N ALA A 248 -0.52 -3.55 11.68
CA ALA A 248 -1.61 -3.09 12.55
C ALA A 248 -2.14 -1.72 12.10
N ALA A 249 -1.27 -0.77 11.76
CA ALA A 249 -1.67 0.54 11.25
C ALA A 249 -2.42 0.44 9.92
N LEU A 250 -1.96 -0.43 9.02
CA LEU A 250 -2.61 -0.68 7.73
C LEU A 250 -4.01 -1.25 7.89
N THR A 251 -4.19 -2.25 8.77
CA THR A 251 -5.51 -2.80 9.11
C THR A 251 -6.45 -1.71 9.63
N TRP A 252 -5.96 -0.83 10.51
CA TRP A 252 -6.76 0.27 11.03
C TRP A 252 -7.15 1.27 9.93
N CYS A 253 -6.18 1.71 9.13
CA CYS A 253 -6.42 2.68 8.06
C CYS A 253 -7.37 2.12 7.00
N GLN A 254 -7.24 0.83 6.67
CA GLN A 254 -8.09 0.18 5.67
C GLN A 254 -9.54 0.15 6.11
N LEU A 255 -9.79 -0.28 7.35
CA LEU A 255 -11.15 -0.29 7.88
C LEU A 255 -11.78 1.10 7.83
N MET A 256 -11.04 2.15 8.23
CA MET A 256 -11.57 3.52 8.23
C MET A 256 -11.88 4.02 6.81
N LEU A 257 -10.95 3.83 5.87
CA LEU A 257 -11.08 4.33 4.51
C LEU A 257 -12.15 3.56 3.71
N ASP A 258 -12.22 2.23 3.87
CA ASP A 258 -13.29 1.43 3.27
C ASP A 258 -14.66 1.83 3.81
N THR A 259 -14.78 2.01 5.13
CA THR A 259 -16.05 2.43 5.74
C THR A 259 -16.45 3.85 5.30
N LEU A 260 -15.48 4.74 5.11
CA LEU A 260 -15.74 6.08 4.56
C LEU A 260 -16.18 6.00 3.09
N ALA A 261 -15.56 5.13 2.29
CA ALA A 261 -15.89 4.95 0.89
C ALA A 261 -17.23 4.25 0.68
N ASP A 262 -17.63 3.34 1.57
CA ASP A 262 -18.80 2.49 1.42
C ASP A 262 -20.13 3.29 1.38
N PRO A 263 -20.92 3.20 0.30
CA PRO A 263 -22.24 3.83 0.19
C PRO A 263 -23.26 3.31 1.22
N GLU A 264 -23.10 2.07 1.69
CA GLU A 264 -24.02 1.41 2.63
C GLU A 264 -23.59 1.58 4.10
N ALA A 265 -22.51 2.33 4.34
CA ALA A 265 -21.89 2.48 5.65
C ALA A 265 -22.87 3.06 6.70
N PRO A 266 -22.74 2.66 7.99
CA PRO A 266 -23.64 3.09 9.05
C PRO A 266 -23.77 4.62 9.18
N TRP A 267 -22.69 5.37 8.97
CA TRP A 267 -22.69 6.82 9.11
C TRP A 267 -23.49 7.56 8.04
N ARG A 268 -23.80 6.93 6.90
CA ARG A 268 -24.61 7.51 5.83
C ARG A 268 -26.11 7.42 6.11
N LYS A 269 -26.54 6.44 6.92
CA LYS A 269 -27.95 6.16 7.22
C LYS A 269 -28.65 7.22 8.10
N GLY A 270 -27.93 8.25 8.56
CA GLY A 270 -28.45 9.36 9.36
C GLY A 270 -28.61 10.71 8.63
N HIS A 271 -28.37 10.78 7.32
CA HIS A 271 -28.48 12.01 6.51
C HIS A 271 -29.60 11.96 5.45
N SER A 272 -30.52 11.01 5.58
CA SER A 272 -31.68 10.84 4.69
C SER A 272 -32.94 11.45 5.28
#